data_AF-A0A953HGN9-F1
#
_entry.id   AF-A0A953HGN9-F1
#
_cell.length_a   1.000
_cell.length_b   1.000
_cell.length_c   1.000
_cell.angle_alpha   90.00
_cell.angle_beta   90.00
_cell.angle_gamma   90.00
#
_symmetry.space_group_name_H-M   'P 1'
#
loop_
_entity.id
_entity.type
_entity.pdbx_description
1 polymer ?
#
loop_
_entity_poly.entity_id
_entity_poly.type
_entity_poly.pdbx_seq_one_letter_code
_entity_poly.pdbx_strand_id
1 'polypeptide(L)'
;MTAIYNHLYDYLGGYMFVALALCVFTGFPVGLVLGGLALLFALGGIGLGVMHTSELYLFVERLWQTAANNQILVAVPCFIFMGIMLEQSQVASNLLRVLQVLLRRVPGGLALAVTLLGTILAATTGI
;
A
#
# COMPACT_ATOMS: atom_id res chain seq x y z
N MET A 1 12.55 -30.37 -22.75
CA MET A 1 11.28 -29.61 -22.68
C MET A 1 10.78 -29.44 -21.24
N THR A 2 10.77 -30.49 -20.41
CA THR A 2 10.32 -30.46 -18.99
C THR A 2 11.23 -29.70 -18.02
N ALA A 3 12.55 -29.69 -18.23
CA ALA A 3 13.49 -29.00 -17.33
C ALA A 3 13.38 -27.45 -17.36
N ILE A 4 13.09 -26.88 -18.53
CA ILE A 4 12.90 -25.42 -18.69
C ILE A 4 11.59 -24.97 -18.03
N TYR A 5 10.55 -25.80 -18.10
CA TYR A 5 9.27 -25.54 -17.46
C TYR A 5 9.37 -25.51 -15.93
N ASN A 6 10.08 -26.46 -15.33
CA ASN A 6 10.29 -26.48 -13.88
C ASN A 6 11.11 -25.26 -13.42
N HIS A 7 12.15 -24.89 -14.15
CA HIS A 7 12.95 -23.70 -13.85
C HIS A 7 12.17 -22.39 -14.08
N LEU A 8 11.18 -22.36 -14.97
CA LEU A 8 10.32 -21.20 -15.14
C LEU A 8 9.24 -21.13 -14.04
N TYR A 9 8.76 -22.29 -13.56
CA TYR A 9 7.83 -22.40 -12.44
C TYR A 9 8.44 -21.91 -11.12
N ASP A 10 9.66 -22.35 -10.79
CA ASP A 10 10.31 -22.04 -9.51
C ASP A 10 10.64 -20.54 -9.38
N TYR A 11 10.90 -19.85 -10.50
CA TYR A 11 11.30 -18.43 -10.51
C TYR A 11 10.20 -17.48 -11.00
N LEU A 12 9.01 -17.98 -11.37
CA LEU A 12 7.91 -17.15 -11.85
C LEU A 12 7.55 -16.04 -10.87
N GLY A 13 7.50 -16.37 -9.57
CA GLY A 13 7.25 -15.40 -8.50
C GLY A 13 8.36 -14.34 -8.37
N GLY A 14 9.62 -14.73 -8.61
CA GLY A 14 10.75 -13.80 -8.65
C GLY A 14 10.65 -12.80 -9.80
N TYR A 15 10.29 -13.27 -11.01
CA TYR A 15 10.05 -12.40 -12.16
C TYR A 15 8.85 -11.46 -11.92
N MET A 16 7.77 -11.96 -11.33
CA MET A 16 6.61 -11.14 -10.95
C MET A 16 7.01 -10.03 -9.97
N PHE A 17 7.81 -10.36 -8.96
CA PHE A 17 8.25 -9.38 -7.95
C PHE A 17 9.11 -8.28 -8.56
N VAL A 18 10.09 -8.63 -9.40
CA VAL A 18 10.95 -7.64 -10.07
C VAL A 18 10.14 -6.77 -11.02
N ALA A 19 9.23 -7.36 -11.80
CA ALA A 19 8.36 -6.61 -12.70
C ALA A 19 7.46 -5.63 -11.93
N LEU A 20 6.91 -6.06 -10.78
CA LEU A 20 6.10 -5.22 -9.91
C LEU A 20 6.92 -4.06 -9.34
N ALA A 21 8.11 -4.34 -8.83
CA ALA A 21 9.02 -3.32 -8.31
C ALA A 21 9.31 -2.24 -9.35
N LEU A 22 9.60 -2.64 -10.60
CA LEU A 22 9.83 -1.69 -11.69
C LEU A 22 8.58 -0.91 -12.08
N CYS A 23 7.43 -1.57 -12.19
CA CYS A 23 6.18 -0.92 -12.56
C CYS A 23 5.67 0.06 -11.49
N VAL A 24 5.93 -0.16 -10.19
CA VAL A 24 5.49 0.80 -9.15
C VAL A 24 6.13 2.18 -9.34
N PHE A 25 7.36 2.26 -9.88
CA PHE A 25 8.02 3.54 -10.15
C PHE A 25 7.48 4.30 -11.37
N THR A 26 6.58 3.70 -12.16
CA THR A 26 6.02 4.35 -13.35
C THR A 26 4.96 5.42 -13.03
N GLY A 27 4.59 5.58 -11.74
CA GLY A 27 3.64 6.59 -11.29
C GLY A 27 2.16 6.23 -11.52
N PHE A 28 1.88 5.04 -12.06
CA PHE A 28 0.51 4.53 -12.19
C PHE A 28 -0.10 4.19 -10.82
N PRO A 29 -1.44 4.27 -10.66
CA PRO A 29 -2.11 3.86 -9.42
C PRO A 29 -1.73 2.42 -9.03
N VAL A 30 -1.15 2.26 -7.84
CA VAL A 30 -0.56 0.99 -7.38
C VAL A 30 -1.55 -0.18 -7.47
N GLY A 31 -2.84 0.05 -7.18
CA GLY A 31 -3.87 -0.98 -7.31
C GLY A 31 -4.00 -1.56 -8.72
N LEU A 32 -3.92 -0.72 -9.76
CA LEU A 32 -3.96 -1.16 -11.16
C LEU A 32 -2.71 -1.92 -11.54
N VAL A 33 -1.54 -1.48 -11.04
CA VAL A 33 -0.26 -2.16 -11.28
C VAL A 33 -0.26 -3.56 -10.65
N LEU A 34 -0.69 -3.68 -9.38
CA LEU A 34 -0.76 -4.96 -8.66
C LEU A 34 -1.72 -5.94 -9.34
N GLY A 35 -2.94 -5.51 -9.64
CA GLY A 35 -3.94 -6.37 -10.29
C GLY A 35 -3.57 -6.71 -11.74
N GLY A 36 -3.06 -5.72 -12.48
CA GLY A 36 -2.66 -5.86 -13.88
C GLY A 36 -1.49 -6.81 -14.06
N LEU A 37 -0.41 -6.68 -13.26
CA LEU A 37 0.70 -7.63 -13.32
C LEU A 37 0.27 -9.04 -12.89
N ALA A 38 -0.55 -9.16 -11.84
CA ALA A 38 -1.05 -10.47 -11.41
C ALA A 38 -1.80 -11.18 -12.54
N LEU A 39 -2.68 -10.46 -13.27
CA LEU A 39 -3.40 -10.99 -14.42
C LEU A 39 -2.50 -11.29 -15.61
N LEU A 40 -1.56 -10.39 -15.95
CA LEU A 40 -0.65 -10.59 -17.08
C LEU A 40 0.24 -11.82 -16.89
N PHE A 41 0.77 -12.02 -15.68
CA PHE A 41 1.58 -13.20 -15.38
C PHE A 41 0.74 -14.48 -15.24
N ALA A 42 -0.50 -14.39 -14.75
CA ALA A 42 -1.39 -15.55 -14.72
C ALA A 42 -1.77 -16.01 -16.14
N LEU A 43 -2.15 -15.08 -17.03
CA LEU A 43 -2.47 -15.38 -18.43
C LEU A 43 -1.22 -15.84 -19.20
N GLY A 44 -0.07 -15.18 -18.98
CA GLY A 44 1.20 -15.58 -19.55
C GLY A 44 1.64 -16.98 -19.10
N GLY A 45 1.45 -17.30 -17.81
CA GLY A 45 1.75 -18.63 -17.25
C GLY A 45 0.89 -19.73 -17.85
N ILE A 46 -0.40 -19.46 -18.12
CA ILE A 46 -1.30 -20.42 -18.78
C ILE A 46 -0.94 -20.59 -20.26
N GLY A 47 -0.67 -19.50 -20.97
CA GLY A 47 -0.26 -19.55 -22.38
C GLY A 47 1.07 -20.29 -22.59
N LEU A 48 1.97 -20.19 -21.61
CA LEU A 48 3.20 -20.95 -21.55
C LEU A 48 3.00 -22.36 -21.01
N GLY A 49 1.80 -22.81 -20.62
CA GLY A 49 1.54 -24.15 -20.06
C GLY A 49 2.20 -24.42 -18.70
N VAL A 50 2.72 -23.37 -18.06
CA VAL A 50 3.28 -23.41 -16.71
C VAL A 50 2.10 -23.53 -15.76
N MET A 51 1.18 -22.56 -15.73
CA MET A 51 0.01 -22.63 -14.84
C MET A 51 -1.19 -23.35 -15.44
N HIS A 52 -1.96 -24.06 -14.60
CA HIS A 52 -3.27 -24.60 -14.97
C HIS A 52 -4.37 -23.55 -14.81
N THR A 53 -5.39 -23.61 -15.67
CA THR A 53 -6.57 -22.73 -15.62
C THR A 53 -7.31 -22.79 -14.27
N SER A 54 -7.19 -23.90 -13.52
CA SER A 54 -7.74 -24.03 -12.17
C SER A 54 -7.11 -23.07 -11.16
N GLU A 55 -5.87 -22.65 -11.34
CA GLU A 55 -5.19 -21.72 -10.42
C GLU A 55 -5.70 -20.27 -10.58
N LEU A 56 -6.27 -19.91 -11.73
CA LEU A 56 -6.99 -18.64 -11.89
C LEU A 56 -8.21 -18.55 -10.97
N TYR A 57 -8.85 -19.68 -10.66
CA TYR A 57 -9.99 -19.69 -9.75
C TYR A 57 -9.59 -19.25 -8.34
N LEU A 58 -8.43 -19.70 -7.86
CA LEU A 58 -7.86 -19.29 -6.58
C LEU A 58 -7.58 -17.78 -6.53
N PHE A 59 -7.18 -17.19 -7.65
CA PHE A 59 -6.99 -15.75 -7.78
C PHE A 59 -8.32 -14.98 -7.63
N VAL A 60 -9.37 -15.41 -8.34
CA VAL A 60 -10.70 -14.78 -8.25
C VAL A 60 -11.29 -14.91 -6.84
N GLU A 61 -11.11 -16.06 -6.20
CA GLU A 61 -11.59 -16.28 -4.83
C GLU A 61 -10.86 -15.38 -3.83
N ARG A 62 -9.54 -15.21 -3.95
CA ARG A 62 -8.78 -14.27 -3.11
C ARG A 62 -9.19 -12.81 -3.33
N LEU A 63 -9.47 -12.42 -4.57
CA LEU A 63 -10.02 -11.10 -4.88
C LEU A 63 -11.37 -10.91 -4.21
N TRP A 64 -12.27 -11.89 -4.30
CA TRP A 64 -13.58 -11.81 -3.66
C TRP A 64 -13.48 -11.69 -2.13
N GLN A 65 -12.65 -12.52 -1.49
CA GLN A 65 -12.40 -12.46 -0.04
C GLN A 65 -11.81 -11.11 0.39
N THR A 66 -10.90 -10.55 -0.40
CA THR A 66 -10.18 -9.30 -0.08
C THR A 66 -10.94 -8.03 -0.46
N ALA A 67 -11.87 -8.09 -1.43
CA ALA A 67 -12.60 -6.92 -1.91
C ALA A 67 -14.03 -6.84 -1.37
N ALA A 68 -14.75 -7.97 -1.27
CA ALA A 68 -16.16 -7.94 -0.86
C ALA A 68 -16.35 -8.05 0.66
N ASN A 69 -15.44 -8.73 1.35
CA ASN A 69 -15.59 -9.06 2.77
C ASN A 69 -14.60 -8.32 3.68
N ASN A 70 -13.85 -7.37 3.12
CA ASN A 70 -12.73 -6.77 3.81
C ASN A 70 -13.12 -5.49 4.53
N GLN A 71 -13.15 -5.57 5.85
CA GLN A 71 -13.46 -4.48 6.75
C GLN A 71 -12.50 -3.28 6.60
N ILE A 72 -11.32 -3.50 5.99
CA ILE A 72 -10.34 -2.46 5.70
C ILE A 72 -10.90 -1.39 4.74
N LEU A 73 -11.82 -1.74 3.84
CA LEU A 73 -12.43 -0.77 2.93
C LEU A 73 -13.32 0.25 3.67
N VAL A 74 -13.87 -0.11 4.83
CA VAL A 74 -14.62 0.80 5.72
C VAL A 74 -13.67 1.75 6.47
N ALA A 75 -12.42 1.35 6.67
CA ALA A 75 -11.41 2.20 7.31
C ALA A 75 -11.05 3.42 6.45
N VAL A 76 -11.08 3.31 5.10
CA VAL A 76 -10.75 4.42 4.19
C VAL A 76 -11.63 5.66 4.41
N PRO A 77 -12.97 5.58 4.36
CA PRO A 77 -13.81 6.75 4.61
C PRO A 77 -13.74 7.24 6.07
N CYS A 78 -13.61 6.35 7.05
CA CYS A 78 -13.40 6.76 8.45
C CYS A 78 -12.08 7.52 8.64
N PHE A 79 -11.02 7.10 7.94
CA PHE A 79 -9.73 7.77 7.98
C PHE A 79 -9.79 9.16 7.35
N ILE A 80 -10.44 9.27 6.18
CA ILE A 80 -10.69 10.56 5.54
C ILE A 80 -11.51 11.47 6.46
N PHE A 81 -12.56 10.94 7.09
CA PHE A 81 -13.39 11.69 8.04
C PHE A 81 -12.58 12.24 9.23
N MET A 82 -11.77 11.39 9.87
CA MET A 82 -10.89 11.80 10.96
C MET A 82 -9.90 12.88 10.50
N GLY A 83 -9.27 12.72 9.33
CA GLY A 83 -8.36 13.72 8.77
C GLY A 83 -9.03 15.08 8.59
N ILE A 84 -10.23 15.10 7.99
CA ILE A 84 -11.01 16.32 7.80
C ILE A 84 -11.43 16.92 9.15
N MET A 85 -11.85 16.11 10.12
CA MET A 85 -12.24 16.61 11.44
C MET A 85 -11.05 17.20 12.22
N LEU A 86 -9.86 16.61 12.12
CA LEU A 86 -8.64 17.15 12.73
C LEU A 86 -8.20 18.48 12.10
N GLU A 87 -8.35 18.62 10.79
CA GLU A 87 -8.09 19.87 10.08
C GLU A 87 -9.10 20.97 10.48
N GLN A 88 -10.39 20.64 10.44
CA GLN A 88 -11.48 21.59 10.72
C GLN A 88 -11.52 22.05 12.18
N SER A 89 -11.13 21.18 13.12
CA SER A 89 -11.07 21.52 14.55
C SER A 89 -9.86 22.39 14.92
N GLN A 90 -8.93 22.64 13.99
CA GLN A 90 -7.68 23.38 14.22
C GLN A 90 -6.83 22.82 15.38
N VAL A 91 -7.03 21.55 15.74
CA VAL A 91 -6.27 20.92 16.84
C VAL A 91 -4.80 20.78 16.45
N ALA A 92 -4.52 20.42 15.19
CA ALA A 92 -3.15 20.27 14.68
C ALA A 92 -2.37 21.60 14.70
N SER A 93 -3.00 22.71 14.30
CA SER A 93 -2.36 24.03 14.27
C SER A 93 -2.11 24.58 15.68
N ASN A 94 -3.06 24.37 16.60
CA ASN A 94 -2.91 24.76 18.00
C ASN A 94 -1.81 23.95 18.69
N LEU A 95 -1.74 22.64 18.44
CA LEU A 95 -0.70 21.77 18.99
C LEU A 95 0.69 22.17 18.46
N LEU A 96 0.82 22.47 17.17
CA LEU A 96 2.07 22.95 16.59
C LEU A 96 2.54 24.24 17.27
N ARG A 97 1.63 25.19 17.51
CA ARG A 97 1.96 26.45 18.21
C ARG A 97 2.47 26.19 19.62
N VAL A 98 1.84 25.27 20.36
CA VAL A 98 2.30 24.89 21.71
C VAL A 98 3.69 24.27 21.65
N LEU A 99 3.93 23.34 20.72
CA LEU A 99 5.24 22.71 20.54
C LEU A 99 6.32 23.73 20.15
N GLN A 100 6.01 24.69 19.29
CA GLN A 100 6.94 25.77 18.92
C GLN A 100 7.31 26.66 20.10
N VAL A 101 6.35 26.99 20.97
CA VAL A 101 6.62 27.76 22.20
C VAL A 101 7.50 26.94 23.15
N LEU A 102 7.20 25.64 23.28
CA LEU A 102 7.93 24.73 24.17
C LEU A 102 9.38 24.49 23.69
N LEU A 103 9.59 24.40 22.37
CA LEU A 103 10.90 24.18 21.75
C LEU A 103 11.61 25.48 21.31
N ARG A 104 11.11 26.66 21.69
CA ARG A 104 11.63 27.97 21.25
C ARG A 104 13.13 28.17 21.49
N ARG A 105 13.68 27.56 22.55
CA ARG A 105 15.09 27.69 22.95
C ARG A 105 16.01 26.65 22.29
N VAL A 106 15.47 25.67 21.58
CA VAL A 106 16.25 24.59 20.98
C VAL A 106 16.66 25.00 19.56
N PRO A 107 17.95 24.93 19.18
CA PRO A 107 18.36 25.14 17.80
C PRO A 107 17.68 24.09 16.90
N GLY A 108 17.00 24.55 15.84
CA GLY A 108 16.17 23.68 15.00
C GLY A 108 14.78 23.36 15.55
N GLY A 109 14.30 24.07 16.58
CA GLY A 109 13.03 23.80 17.27
C GLY A 109 11.79 23.74 16.37
N LEU A 110 11.77 24.43 15.22
CA LEU A 110 10.69 24.32 14.24
C LEU A 110 10.62 22.92 13.61
N ALA A 111 11.76 22.39 13.16
CA ALA A 111 11.81 21.06 12.54
C ALA A 111 11.42 19.97 13.54
N LEU A 112 11.92 20.08 14.78
CA LEU A 112 11.57 19.18 15.87
C LEU A 112 10.08 19.23 16.23
N ALA A 113 9.48 20.41 16.25
CA ALA A 113 8.06 20.58 16.52
C ALA A 113 7.20 19.93 15.42
N VAL A 114 7.58 20.05 14.14
CA VAL A 114 6.87 19.41 13.03
C VAL A 114 7.02 17.89 13.07
N THR A 115 8.21 17.36 13.35
CA THR A 115 8.39 15.91 13.47
C THR A 115 7.60 15.34 14.64
N LEU A 116 7.62 16.00 15.81
CA LEU A 116 6.85 15.58 16.99
C LEU A 116 5.34 15.65 16.74
N LEU A 117 4.87 16.72 16.10
CA LEU A 117 3.49 16.82 15.67
C LEU A 117 3.13 15.64 14.76
N GLY A 118 3.93 15.39 13.73
CA GLY A 118 3.73 14.25 12.83
C GLY A 118 3.66 12.92 13.58
N THR A 119 4.54 12.69 14.57
CA THR A 119 4.54 11.47 15.39
C THR A 119 3.29 11.35 16.25
N ILE A 120 2.87 12.41 16.93
CA ILE A 120 1.68 12.40 17.79
C ILE A 120 0.42 12.16 16.95
N LEU A 121 0.30 12.87 15.82
CA LEU A 121 -0.85 12.77 14.94
C LEU A 121 -0.91 11.38 14.29
N ALA A 122 0.22 10.83 13.83
CA ALA A 122 0.28 9.45 13.31
C ALA A 122 -0.07 8.41 14.39
N ALA A 123 0.38 8.59 15.63
CA ALA A 123 0.04 7.68 16.72
C ALA A 123 -1.48 7.67 17.01
N THR A 124 -2.17 8.80 16.86
CA THR A 124 -3.62 8.86 17.04
C THR A 124 -4.41 8.16 15.94
N THR A 125 -3.79 7.83 14.80
CA THR A 125 -4.46 7.11 13.70
C THR A 125 -4.37 5.59 13.79
N GLY A 126 -3.53 5.06 14.68
CA GLY A 126 -3.51 3.62 15.05
C GLY A 126 -3.18 2.63 13.93
N ILE A 127 -2.49 3.08 12.87
CA ILE A 127 -2.00 2.27 11.73
C ILE A 127 -0.49 2.33 11.61
#